data_AF-A0A920AWJ6-F1
#
_entry.id   AF-A0A920AWJ6-F1
#
_cell.length_a   1.000
_cell.length_b   1.000
_cell.length_c   1.000
_cell.angle_alpha   90.00
_cell.angle_beta   90.00
_cell.angle_gamma   90.00
#
_symmetry.space_group_name_H-M   'P 1'
#
loop_
_entity.id
_entity.type
_entity.pdbx_description
1 polymer ?
#
loop_
_entity_poly.entity_id
_entity_poly.type
_entity_poly.pdbx_seq_one_letter_code
_entity_poly.pdbx_strand_id
1 'polypeptide(L)' 'MYKVFNCGHRMELYVESEFADEIISISNSFNIDAKIIGKVVGSDEKKLTIKSEFGEFNY' A
#
# COMPACT_ATOMS: atom_id res chain seq x y z
N MET A 1 9.00 7.90 -11.28
CA MET A 1 9.23 6.46 -11.05
C MET A 1 7.97 5.68 -10.69
N TYR A 2 7.20 6.13 -9.71
CA TYR A 2 5.98 5.46 -9.23
C TYR A 2 4.86 5.24 -10.28
N LYS A 3 4.91 5.89 -11.45
CA LYS A 3 4.00 5.60 -12.59
C LYS A 3 4.45 4.44 -13.51
N VAL A 4 5.71 4.02 -13.40
CA VAL A 4 6.36 3.11 -14.36
C VAL A 4 6.89 1.84 -13.67
N PHE A 5 7.37 1.95 -12.43
CA PHE A 5 7.86 0.83 -11.64
C PHE A 5 7.08 0.67 -10.34
N ASN A 6 7.11 -0.57 -9.81
CA ASN A 6 6.40 -0.97 -8.60
C ASN A 6 7.02 -0.42 -7.30
N CYS A 7 8.29 0.01 -7.34
CA CYS A 7 8.98 0.67 -6.23
C CYS A 7 8.93 -0.07 -4.89
N GLY A 8 8.97 -1.40 -4.89
CA GLY A 8 9.17 -2.23 -3.70
C GLY A 8 8.16 -3.36 -3.53
N HIS A 9 6.90 -3.15 -3.90
CA HIS A 9 5.85 -4.16 -3.83
C HIS A 9 4.99 -4.13 -5.10
N ARG A 10 4.55 -5.29 -5.58
CA ARG A 10 3.76 -5.42 -6.84
C ARG A 10 2.34 -5.93 -6.60
N MET A 11 1.94 -6.05 -5.33
CA MET A 11 0.61 -6.50 -4.93
C MET A 11 0.15 -5.65 -3.75
N GLU A 12 -1.09 -5.21 -3.82
CA GLU A 12 -1.76 -4.40 -2.81
C GLU A 12 -3.14 -5.00 -2.56
N LEU A 13 -3.56 -5.04 -1.30
CA LEU A 13 -4.86 -5.54 -0.90
C LEU A 13 -5.59 -4.43 -0.15
N TYR A 14 -6.84 -4.17 -0.55
CA TYR A 14 -7.76 -3.29 0.18
C TYR A 14 -8.60 -4.17 1.08
N VAL A 15 -8.44 -4.00 2.39
CA VAL A 15 -9.11 -4.79 3.42
C VAL A 15 -9.50 -3.90 4.59
N GLU A 16 -10.48 -4.36 5.37
CA GLU A 16 -10.76 -3.77 6.67
C GLU A 16 -9.54 -3.95 7.60
N SER A 17 -9.30 -2.97 8.48
CA SER A 17 -8.11 -2.93 9.34
C SER A 17 -7.99 -4.15 10.24
N GLU A 18 -9.10 -4.79 10.60
CA GLU A 18 -9.14 -5.99 11.45
C GLU A 18 -8.51 -7.23 10.79
N PHE A 19 -8.47 -7.30 9.45
CA PHE A 19 -7.87 -8.42 8.72
C PHE A 19 -6.40 -8.22 8.36
N ALA A 20 -5.86 -7.02 8.56
CA ALA A 20 -4.52 -6.66 8.11
C ALA A 20 -3.43 -7.55 8.74
N ASP A 21 -3.51 -7.79 10.04
CA ASP A 21 -2.52 -8.57 10.79
C ASP A 21 -2.52 -10.05 10.37
N GLU A 22 -3.70 -10.63 10.12
CA GLU A 22 -3.84 -12.01 9.64
C GLU A 22 -3.20 -12.17 8.26
N ILE A 23 -3.47 -11.23 7.35
CA ILE A 23 -2.90 -11.24 5.99
C ILE A 23 -1.38 -11.11 6.03
N ILE A 24 -0.85 -10.23 6.89
CA ILE A 24 0.60 -10.09 7.08
C ILE A 24 1.20 -11.39 7.60
N SER A 25 0.56 -12.04 8.57
CA SER A 25 1.00 -13.33 9.11
C SER A 25 1.02 -14.42 8.04
N ILE A 26 -0.02 -14.50 7.20
CA ILE A 26 -0.07 -15.45 6.08
C ILE A 26 1.07 -15.15 5.10
N SER A 27 1.27 -13.90 4.70
CA SER A 27 2.35 -13.51 3.77
C SER A 27 3.73 -13.91 4.30
N ASN A 28 3.99 -13.65 5.59
CA ASN A 28 5.25 -14.00 6.24
C ASN A 28 5.46 -15.53 6.29
N SER A 29 4.40 -16.34 6.37
CA SER A 29 4.52 -17.82 6.30
C SER A 29 5.05 -18.32 4.96
N PHE A 30 4.88 -17.52 3.89
CA PHE A 30 5.47 -17.77 2.57
C PHE A 30 6.84 -17.07 2.38
N ASN A 31 7.42 -16.51 3.44
CA ASN A 31 8.63 -15.67 3.41
C ASN A 31 8.48 -14.45 2.48
N ILE A 32 7.29 -13.86 2.43
CA ILE A 32 7.03 -12.62 1.69
C ILE A 32 6.71 -11.52 2.71
N ASP A 33 7.54 -10.48 2.76
CA ASP A 33 7.31 -9.33 3.63
C ASP A 33 6.03 -8.59 3.25
N ALA A 34 5.15 -8.39 4.23
CA ALA A 34 3.95 -7.60 4.08
C ALA A 34 3.84 -6.54 5.18
N LYS A 35 3.22 -5.41 4.84
CA LYS A 35 2.96 -4.31 5.76
C LYS A 35 1.78 -3.47 5.27
N ILE A 36 1.17 -2.73 6.19
CA ILE A 36 0.20 -1.69 5.83
C ILE A 36 0.98 -0.53 5.19
N ILE A 37 0.73 -0.27 3.91
CA ILE A 37 1.42 0.78 3.13
C ILE A 37 0.61 2.08 3.00
N GLY A 38 -0.67 2.07 3.36
CA GLY A 38 -1.57 3.20 3.14
C GLY A 38 -2.99 2.95 3.64
N LYS A 39 -3.89 3.88 3.31
CA LYS A 39 -5.32 3.82 3.63
C LYS A 39 -6.15 4.54 2.58
N VAL A 40 -7.41 4.17 2.44
CA VAL A 40 -8.40 4.89 1.63
C VAL A 40 -9.23 5.79 2.54
N VAL A 41 -9.52 6.99 2.06
CA VAL A 41 -10.41 7.95 2.72
C VAL A 41 -11.41 8.49 1.70
N GLY A 42 -12.59 8.89 2.16
CA GLY A 42 -13.57 9.54 1.31
C GLY A 42 -13.03 10.84 0.72
N SER A 43 -13.30 11.08 -0.57
CA SER A 43 -12.89 12.27 -1.31
C SER A 43 -13.94 12.55 -2.39
N ASP A 44 -14.21 13.84 -2.62
CA ASP A 44 -15.12 14.27 -3.70
C ASP A 44 -14.47 14.14 -5.09
N GLU A 45 -13.13 14.02 -5.12
CA GLU A 45 -12.33 13.93 -6.33
C GLU A 45 -11.42 12.71 -6.33
N LYS A 46 -11.13 12.18 -7.52
CA LYS A 46 -10.14 11.12 -7.70
C LYS A 46 -8.75 11.67 -7.43
N LYS A 47 -8.10 11.18 -6.38
CA LYS A 47 -6.77 11.61 -5.96
C LYS A 47 -5.94 10.45 -5.42
N LEU A 48 -4.65 10.47 -5.70
CA LEU A 48 -3.65 9.57 -5.13
C LEU A 48 -2.47 10.39 -4.59
N THR A 49 -2.12 10.17 -3.33
CA THR A 49 -0.95 10.80 -2.69
C THR A 49 0.03 9.72 -2.26
N ILE A 50 1.26 9.79 -2.78
CA ILE A 50 2.38 8.91 -2.41
C ILE A 50 3.37 9.73 -1.61
N LYS A 51 3.61 9.35 -0.36
CA LYS A 51 4.65 9.93 0.50
C LYS A 51 5.80 8.94 0.59
N SER A 52 6.99 9.34 0.15
CA SER A 52 8.20 8.54 0.29
C SER A 52 9.39 9.38 0.75
N GLU A 53 10.53 8.74 0.97
CA GLU A 53 11.78 9.42 1.30
C GLU A 53 12.22 10.45 0.25
N PHE A 54 11.72 10.33 -0.98
CA PHE A 54 12.01 11.24 -2.09
C PHE A 54 11.02 12.41 -2.19
N GLY A 55 10.07 12.52 -1.25
CA GLY A 55 9.06 13.58 -1.19
C GLY A 55 7.63 13.10 -1.38
N GLU A 56 6.74 14.05 -1.68
CA GLU A 56 5.31 13.80 -1.90
C GLU A 56 4.95 13.90 -3.38
N PHE A 57 4.26 12.90 -3.90
CA PHE A 57 3.77 12.83 -5.27
C PHE A 57 2.25 12.78 -5.26
N ASN A 58 1.62 13.67 -6.03
CA ASN A 58 0.16 13.77 -6.15
C ASN A 58 -0.28 13.46 -7.59
N TYR A 59 -1.31 12.63 -7.74
CA TYR A 59 -1.89 12.18 -9.01
C TYR A 59 -3.40 12.19 -9.01
#